data_AF-A0A354FCA7-F1
#
_entry.id   AF-A0A354FCA7-F1
#
_cell.length_a   1.000
_cell.length_b   1.000
_cell.length_c   1.000
_cell.angle_alpha   90.00
_cell.angle_beta   90.00
_cell.angle_gamma   90.00
#
_symmetry.space_group_name_H-M   'P 1'
#
loop_
_entity.id
_entity.type
_entity.pdbx_description
1 polymer ?
#
loop_
_entity_poly.entity_id
_entity_poly.type
_entity_poly.pdbx_seq_one_letter_code
_entity_poly.pdbx_strand_id
1 'polypeptide(L)'
;LMDEAASRVRLKAYTAPPDVKELEEKLERVRKEKESAVVNQEFEKAASLRDEEQKVQDELERNKNNWVQRKELDQSIVTEEDIAVVVSSWTGVPVNRLQEEESQRLLHMEDTLHQRVIGQDEAVESVSRAIRRARAGLKDPKRPIGSFIFLGP
;
A
#
# COMPACT_ATOMS: atom_id res chain seq x y z
N LEU A 1 11.50 -2.51 10.71
CA LEU A 1 10.02 -2.56 10.71
C LEU A 1 9.41 -1.21 11.09
N MET A 2 9.30 -0.83 12.37
CA MET A 2 8.63 0.44 12.74
C MET A 2 9.32 1.69 12.18
N ASP A 3 10.64 1.78 12.28
CA ASP A 3 11.42 2.93 11.77
C ASP A 3 11.28 3.10 10.24
N GLU A 4 11.26 1.99 9.52
CA GLU A 4 11.15 1.96 8.07
C GLU A 4 9.72 2.22 7.60
N ALA A 5 8.71 1.74 8.34
CA ALA A 5 7.32 2.09 8.11
C ALA A 5 7.09 3.59 8.36
N ALA A 6 7.64 4.14 9.45
CA ALA A 6 7.57 5.57 9.74
C ALA A 6 8.27 6.41 8.65
N SER A 7 9.48 6.02 8.22
CA SER A 7 10.20 6.69 7.13
C SER A 7 9.43 6.63 5.81
N ARG A 8 8.75 5.51 5.51
CA ARG A 8 7.93 5.36 4.31
C ARG A 8 6.68 6.24 4.35
N VAL A 9 5.94 6.26 5.46
CA VAL A 9 4.76 7.12 5.64
C VAL A 9 5.18 8.59 5.49
N ARG A 10 6.31 8.96 6.09
CA ARG A 10 6.90 10.30 5.95
C ARG A 10 7.30 10.60 4.51
N LEU A 11 7.92 9.68 3.78
CA LEU A 11 8.25 9.88 2.37
C LEU A 11 7.01 10.09 1.50
N LYS A 12 5.96 9.28 1.69
CA LYS A 12 4.68 9.47 0.99
C LYS A 12 4.09 10.86 1.26
N ALA A 13 4.11 11.33 2.50
CA ALA A 13 3.59 12.63 2.88
C ALA A 13 4.38 13.82 2.29
N TYR A 14 5.67 13.63 2.01
CA TYR A 14 6.55 14.67 1.45
C TYR A 14 6.70 14.58 -0.07
N THR A 15 6.17 13.55 -0.71
CA THR A 15 6.18 13.43 -2.17
C THR A 15 5.06 14.29 -2.75
N ALA A 16 5.41 15.21 -3.65
CA ALA A 16 4.42 16.08 -4.29
C ALA A 16 3.39 15.24 -5.08
N PRO A 17 2.10 15.59 -5.03
CA PRO A 17 1.08 14.91 -5.82
C PRO A 17 1.39 14.97 -7.32
N PRO A 18 1.03 13.94 -8.11
CA PRO A 18 1.19 13.93 -9.57
C PRO A 18 0.65 15.21 -10.22
N ASP A 19 -0.52 15.67 -9.78
CA ASP A 19 -1.18 16.88 -10.27
C ASP A 19 -0.31 18.14 -10.13
N VAL A 20 0.43 18.28 -9.02
CA VAL A 20 1.33 19.44 -8.80
C VAL A 20 2.50 19.38 -9.78
N LYS A 21 3.04 18.19 -10.02
CA LYS A 21 4.14 17.99 -10.96
C LYS A 21 3.71 18.25 -12.41
N GLU A 22 2.52 17.79 -12.80
CA GLU A 22 1.96 18.06 -14.13
C GLU A 22 1.71 19.56 -14.36
N LEU A 23 1.24 20.29 -13.34
CA LEU A 23 1.08 21.74 -13.39
C LEU A 23 2.42 22.47 -13.50
N GLU A 24 3.47 22.02 -12.79
CA GLU A 24 4.83 22.55 -12.94
C GLU A 24 5.37 22.36 -14.36
N GLU A 25 5.20 21.17 -14.93
CA GLU A 25 5.59 20.88 -16.32
C GLU A 25 4.79 21.72 -17.32
N LYS A 26 3.48 21.91 -17.07
CA LYS A 26 2.63 22.76 -17.91
C LYS A 26 3.07 24.22 -17.84
N LEU A 27 3.36 24.74 -16.65
CA LEU A 27 3.83 26.12 -16.46
C LEU A 27 5.13 26.37 -17.24
N GLU A 28 6.06 25.43 -17.17
CA GLU A 28 7.33 25.51 -17.89
C GLU A 28 7.15 25.49 -19.42
N ARG A 29 6.21 24.69 -19.94
CA ARG A 29 5.85 24.72 -21.37
C ARG A 29 5.30 26.08 -21.79
N VAL A 30 4.31 26.58 -21.05
CA VAL A 30 3.66 27.87 -21.35
C VAL A 30 4.68 29.02 -21.31
N ARG A 31 5.62 28.99 -20.36
CA ARG A 31 6.72 29.98 -20.28
C ARG A 31 7.59 29.98 -21.52
N LYS A 32 8.02 28.80 -21.98
CA LYS A 32 8.84 28.66 -23.21
C LYS A 32 8.10 29.11 -24.46
N GLU A 33 6.82 28.77 -24.56
CA GLU A 33 5.97 29.19 -25.68
C GLU A 33 5.78 30.71 -25.68
N LYS A 34 5.55 31.31 -24.51
CA LYS A 34 5.42 32.76 -24.36
C LYS A 34 6.70 33.47 -24.78
N GLU A 35 7.86 33.00 -24.30
CA GLU A 35 9.16 33.59 -24.65
C GLU A 35 9.43 33.49 -26.16
N SER A 36 9.10 32.35 -26.77
CA SER A 36 9.20 32.18 -28.23
C SER A 36 8.27 33.13 -28.99
N ALA A 37 7.03 33.32 -28.53
CA ALA A 37 6.08 34.25 -29.14
C ALA A 37 6.57 35.71 -29.03
N VAL A 38 7.19 36.09 -27.91
CA VAL A 38 7.80 37.42 -27.74
C VAL A 38 8.96 37.62 -28.71
N VAL A 39 9.84 36.63 -28.86
CA VAL A 39 10.98 36.68 -29.81
C VAL A 39 10.48 36.82 -31.26
N ASN A 40 9.41 36.11 -31.62
CA ASN A 40 8.81 36.16 -32.94
C ASN A 40 7.91 37.38 -33.17
N GLN A 41 7.81 38.30 -32.19
CA GLN A 41 6.95 39.49 -32.24
C GLN A 41 5.44 39.17 -32.39
N GLU A 42 5.02 37.96 -32.01
CA GLU A 42 3.63 37.50 -31.95
C GLU A 42 2.95 38.03 -30.66
N PHE A 43 2.78 39.35 -30.54
CA PHE A 43 2.37 40.00 -29.28
C PHE A 43 1.00 39.59 -28.76
N GLU A 44 0.03 39.35 -29.65
CA GLU A 44 -1.32 38.92 -29.26
C GLU A 44 -1.30 37.51 -28.63
N LYS A 45 -0.53 36.60 -29.23
CA LYS A 45 -0.32 35.25 -28.71
C LYS A 45 0.46 35.28 -27.39
N ALA A 46 1.50 36.11 -27.30
CA ALA A 46 2.24 36.30 -26.04
C ALA A 46 1.34 36.82 -24.91
N ALA A 47 0.38 37.71 -25.22
CA ALA A 47 -0.62 38.17 -24.24
C ALA A 47 -1.54 37.01 -23.77
N SER A 48 -2.05 36.19 -24.70
CA SER A 48 -2.85 35.02 -24.32
C SER A 48 -2.07 34.00 -23.47
N LEU A 49 -0.80 33.75 -23.81
CA LEU A 49 0.06 32.83 -23.06
C LEU A 49 0.45 33.38 -21.69
N ARG A 50 0.55 34.70 -21.54
CA ARG A 50 0.73 35.35 -20.23
C ARG A 50 -0.50 35.14 -19.33
N ASP A 51 -1.70 35.28 -19.87
CA ASP A 51 -2.93 35.05 -19.10
C ASP A 51 -3.08 33.57 -18.73
N GLU A 52 -2.67 32.65 -19.61
CA GLU A 52 -2.63 31.22 -19.30
C GLU A 52 -1.56 30.90 -18.24
N GLU A 53 -0.37 31.49 -18.33
CA GLU A 53 0.69 31.34 -17.32
C GLU A 53 0.18 31.75 -15.93
N GLN A 54 -0.51 32.89 -15.82
CA GLN A 54 -1.06 33.35 -14.56
C GLN A 54 -2.10 32.38 -14.00
N LYS A 55 -3.01 31.86 -14.86
CA LYS A 55 -4.01 30.87 -14.42
C LYS A 55 -3.36 29.58 -13.90
N VAL A 56 -2.38 29.05 -14.63
CA VAL A 56 -1.67 27.83 -14.23
C VAL A 56 -0.86 28.06 -12.96
N GLN A 57 -0.26 29.24 -12.79
CA GLN A 57 0.45 29.62 -11.57
C GLN A 57 -0.50 29.71 -10.37
N ASP A 58 -1.66 30.34 -10.51
CA ASP A 58 -2.67 30.44 -9.47
C ASP A 58 -3.22 29.05 -9.06
N GLU A 59 -3.46 28.16 -10.04
CA GLU A 59 -3.87 26.77 -9.79
C GLU A 59 -2.79 25.98 -9.03
N LEU A 60 -1.53 26.16 -9.42
CA LEU A 60 -0.39 25.52 -8.79
C LEU A 60 -0.21 26.00 -7.34
N GLU A 61 -0.34 27.29 -7.07
CA GLU A 61 -0.29 27.83 -5.71
C GLU A 61 -1.43 27.31 -4.84
N ARG A 62 -2.66 27.27 -5.37
CA ARG A 62 -3.81 26.69 -4.66
C ARG A 62 -3.59 25.22 -4.31
N ASN A 63 -3.11 24.43 -5.26
CA ASN A 63 -2.85 23.00 -5.03
C ASN A 63 -1.70 22.77 -4.05
N LYS A 64 -0.62 23.57 -4.12
CA LYS A 64 0.46 23.54 -3.12
C LYS A 64 -0.05 23.89 -1.73
N ASN A 65 -0.85 24.94 -1.59
CA ASN A 65 -1.42 25.34 -0.29
C ASN A 65 -2.36 24.28 0.27
N ASN A 66 -3.23 23.69 -0.56
CA ASN A 66 -4.10 22.59 -0.16
C ASN A 66 -3.29 21.36 0.28
N TRP A 67 -2.18 21.05 -0.41
CA TRP A 67 -1.30 19.96 -0.04
C TRP A 67 -0.59 20.21 1.29
N VAL A 68 -0.09 21.42 1.53
CA VAL A 68 0.53 21.81 2.80
C VAL A 68 -0.48 21.75 3.95
N GLN A 69 -1.71 22.24 3.75
CA GLN A 69 -2.76 22.13 4.76
C GLN A 69 -3.14 20.68 5.06
N ARG A 70 -3.28 19.85 4.03
CA ARG A 70 -3.51 18.41 4.23
C ARG A 70 -2.36 17.76 4.99
N LYS A 71 -1.12 18.14 4.71
CA LYS A 71 0.06 17.65 5.44
C LYS A 71 0.08 18.05 6.91
N GLU A 72 -0.40 19.23 7.27
CA GLU A 72 -0.51 19.65 8.68
C GLU A 72 -1.66 18.95 9.41
N LEU A 73 -2.74 18.63 8.71
CA LEU A 73 -3.90 17.91 9.25
C LEU A 73 -3.64 16.39 9.38
N ASP A 74 -2.86 15.83 8.47
CA ASP A 74 -2.56 14.40 8.44
C ASP A 74 -1.40 14.10 9.39
N GLN A 75 -1.74 13.82 10.65
CA GLN A 75 -0.78 13.19 11.56
C GLN A 75 -0.30 11.91 10.87
N SER A 76 0.98 11.85 10.53
CA SER A 76 1.59 10.69 9.86
C SER A 76 1.53 9.46 10.78
N ILE A 77 0.38 8.80 10.82
CA ILE A 77 0.11 7.62 11.63
C ILE A 77 0.60 6.40 10.85
N VAL A 78 1.35 5.54 11.53
CA VAL A 78 1.76 4.26 10.96
C VAL A 78 0.63 3.27 11.16
N THR A 79 0.10 2.75 10.05
CA THR A 79 -0.97 1.73 10.06
C THR A 79 -0.39 0.32 10.01
N GLU A 80 -1.23 -0.69 10.29
CA GLU A 80 -0.86 -2.10 10.15
C GLU A 80 -0.48 -2.44 8.70
N GLU A 81 -1.16 -1.83 7.73
CA GLU A 81 -0.87 -1.97 6.31
C GLU A 81 0.53 -1.45 5.97
N ASP A 82 0.95 -0.30 6.50
CA ASP A 82 2.29 0.24 6.23
C ASP A 82 3.38 -0.72 6.74
N ILE A 83 3.17 -1.35 7.90
CA ILE A 83 4.07 -2.37 8.44
C ILE A 83 4.06 -3.62 7.54
N ALA A 84 2.88 -4.08 7.13
CA ALA A 84 2.72 -5.26 6.29
C ALA A 84 3.45 -5.11 4.95
N VAL A 85 3.43 -3.93 4.32
CA VAL A 85 4.17 -3.73 3.06
C VAL A 85 5.68 -3.72 3.30
N VAL A 86 6.18 -3.19 4.41
CA VAL A 86 7.61 -3.26 4.75
C VAL A 86 8.04 -4.72 4.95
N VAL A 87 7.28 -5.50 5.73
CA VAL A 87 7.54 -6.93 5.94
C VAL A 87 7.48 -7.70 4.62
N SER A 88 6.52 -7.40 3.75
CA SER A 88 6.39 -8.02 2.44
C SER A 88 7.58 -7.69 1.52
N SER A 89 8.11 -6.46 1.59
CA SER A 89 9.28 -6.05 0.82
C SER A 89 10.56 -6.75 1.26
N TRP A 90 10.70 -7.06 2.54
CA TRP A 90 11.86 -7.77 3.08
C TRP A 90 11.80 -9.27 2.83
N THR A 91 10.62 -9.86 2.98
CA THR A 91 10.43 -11.32 2.90
C THR A 91 10.06 -11.78 1.49
N GLY A 92 9.60 -10.88 0.62
CA GLY A 92 9.03 -11.20 -0.69
C GLY A 92 7.63 -11.81 -0.62
N VAL A 93 7.05 -11.95 0.57
CA VAL A 93 5.75 -12.63 0.76
C VAL A 93 4.67 -11.62 1.14
N PRO A 94 3.57 -11.49 0.36
CA PRO A 94 2.53 -10.49 0.61
C PRO A 94 1.69 -10.83 1.85
N VAL A 95 1.96 -10.16 2.98
CA VAL A 95 1.36 -10.46 4.30
C VAL A 95 -0.17 -10.32 4.32
N ASN A 96 -0.74 -9.32 3.66
CA ASN A 96 -2.20 -9.11 3.64
C ASN A 96 -2.94 -10.21 2.86
N ARG A 97 -2.37 -10.67 1.72
CA ARG A 97 -2.95 -11.78 0.95
C ARG A 97 -2.81 -13.10 1.69
N LEU A 98 -1.70 -13.28 2.41
CA LEU A 98 -1.50 -14.46 3.24
C LEU A 98 -2.59 -14.58 4.31
N GLN A 99 -3.01 -13.51 4.99
CA GLN A 99 -3.98 -13.61 6.08
C GLN A 99 -5.38 -14.07 5.63
N GLU A 100 -5.92 -13.53 4.54
CA GLU A 100 -7.22 -13.95 3.99
C GLU A 100 -7.16 -15.36 3.42
N GLU A 101 -6.12 -15.67 2.63
CA GLU A 101 -5.94 -16.98 2.01
C GLU A 101 -5.66 -18.07 3.07
N GLU A 102 -4.88 -17.76 4.10
CA GLU A 102 -4.63 -18.66 5.23
C GLU A 102 -5.92 -18.91 6.02
N SER A 103 -6.73 -17.87 6.28
CA SER A 103 -8.02 -18.04 6.97
C SER A 103 -8.96 -18.96 6.19
N GLN A 104 -9.07 -18.78 4.88
CA GLN A 104 -9.89 -19.64 4.02
C GLN A 104 -9.35 -21.09 3.96
N ARG A 105 -8.02 -21.26 3.90
CA ARG A 105 -7.37 -22.59 3.95
C ARG A 105 -7.60 -23.29 5.29
N LEU A 106 -7.59 -22.55 6.40
CA LEU A 106 -7.87 -23.09 7.73
C LEU A 106 -9.34 -23.50 7.88
N LEU A 107 -10.26 -22.77 7.23
CA LEU A 107 -11.68 -23.09 7.23
C LEU A 107 -12.00 -24.38 6.46
N HIS A 108 -11.36 -24.57 5.30
CA HIS A 108 -11.55 -25.72 4.42
C HIS A 108 -10.45 -26.79 4.57
N MET A 109 -9.79 -26.81 5.74
CA MET A 109 -8.63 -27.67 5.98
C MET A 109 -9.00 -29.15 5.92
N GLU A 110 -10.12 -29.53 6.54
CA GLU A 110 -10.64 -30.89 6.54
C GLU A 110 -10.93 -31.38 5.12
N ASP A 111 -11.67 -30.59 4.34
CA ASP A 111 -12.02 -30.91 2.95
C ASP A 111 -10.77 -31.13 2.10
N THR A 112 -9.77 -30.25 2.27
CA THR A 112 -8.50 -30.32 1.55
C THR A 112 -7.71 -31.58 1.93
N LEU A 113 -7.72 -31.96 3.21
CA LEU A 113 -7.05 -33.18 3.68
C LEU A 113 -7.77 -34.44 3.19
N HIS A 114 -9.10 -34.45 3.14
CA HIS A 114 -9.90 -35.57 2.64
C HIS A 114 -9.72 -35.86 1.15
N GLN A 115 -9.25 -34.88 0.35
CA GLN A 115 -8.84 -35.15 -1.04
C GLN A 115 -7.63 -36.09 -1.13
N ARG A 116 -6.84 -36.23 -0.07
CA ARG A 116 -5.62 -37.05 -0.03
C ARG A 116 -5.68 -38.19 0.98
N VAL A 117 -6.43 -38.02 2.06
CA VAL A 117 -6.60 -39.00 3.13
C VAL A 117 -7.99 -39.60 3.00
N ILE A 118 -8.04 -40.89 2.66
CA ILE A 118 -9.28 -41.63 2.50
C ILE A 118 -9.64 -42.27 3.85
N GLY A 119 -10.85 -41.99 4.35
CA GLY A 119 -11.27 -42.37 5.70
C GLY A 119 -10.54 -41.59 6.78
N GLN A 120 -10.47 -42.16 7.99
CA GLN A 120 -9.81 -41.54 9.16
C GLN A 120 -10.38 -40.15 9.54
N ASP A 121 -11.70 -39.99 9.44
CA ASP A 121 -12.39 -38.72 9.70
C ASP A 121 -12.04 -38.14 11.08
N GLU A 122 -11.99 -38.98 12.12
CA GLU A 122 -11.62 -38.58 13.47
C GLU A 122 -10.19 -38.00 13.57
N ALA A 123 -9.24 -38.59 12.84
CA ALA A 123 -7.85 -38.12 12.84
C ALA A 123 -7.72 -36.79 12.11
N VAL A 124 -8.40 -36.66 10.96
CA VAL A 124 -8.40 -35.43 10.15
C VAL A 124 -9.05 -34.27 10.93
N GLU A 125 -10.19 -34.51 11.59
CA GLU A 125 -10.87 -33.50 12.41
C GLU A 125 -10.00 -33.06 13.59
N SER A 126 -9.39 -34.02 14.30
CA SER A 126 -8.54 -33.75 15.46
C SER A 126 -7.32 -32.90 15.11
N VAL A 127 -6.64 -33.23 14.00
CA VAL A 127 -5.48 -32.47 13.49
C VAL A 127 -5.90 -31.07 13.04
N SER A 128 -6.96 -30.96 12.24
CA SER A 128 -7.43 -29.68 11.70
C SER A 128 -7.85 -28.72 12.82
N ARG A 129 -8.58 -29.22 13.82
CA ARG A 129 -8.97 -28.46 15.02
C ARG A 129 -7.75 -28.03 15.85
N ALA A 130 -6.72 -28.85 15.99
CA ALA A 130 -5.50 -28.48 16.69
C ALA A 130 -4.69 -27.40 15.97
N ILE A 131 -4.58 -27.49 14.64
CA ILE A 131 -3.89 -26.48 13.82
C ILE A 131 -4.63 -25.15 13.84
N ARG A 132 -5.97 -25.15 13.69
CA ARG A 132 -6.78 -23.92 13.81
C ARG A 132 -6.58 -23.21 15.15
N ARG A 133 -6.60 -23.95 16.27
CA ARG A 133 -6.38 -23.37 17.61
C ARG A 133 -5.00 -22.74 17.76
N ALA A 134 -3.96 -23.39 17.23
CA ALA A 134 -2.61 -22.86 17.28
C ALA A 134 -2.46 -21.58 16.44
N ARG A 135 -3.09 -21.54 15.26
CA ARG A 135 -3.06 -20.39 14.35
C ARG A 135 -3.93 -19.22 14.81
N ALA A 136 -4.98 -19.49 15.60
CA ALA A 136 -5.80 -18.46 16.25
C ALA A 136 -5.12 -17.81 17.48
N GLY A 137 -3.86 -18.13 17.77
CA GLY A 137 -3.11 -17.56 18.89
C GLY A 137 -3.54 -18.08 20.27
N LEU A 138 -4.36 -19.13 20.33
CA LEU A 138 -4.86 -19.71 21.59
C LEU A 138 -3.84 -20.67 22.25
N LYS A 139 -2.59 -20.68 21.78
CA LYS A 139 -1.53 -21.60 22.23
C LYS A 139 -0.22 -20.83 22.51
N ASP A 140 0.56 -21.33 23.46
CA ASP A 140 1.89 -20.81 23.79
C ASP A 140 2.82 -20.80 22.56
N PRO A 141 3.37 -19.63 22.17
CA PRO A 141 4.24 -19.50 21.00
C PRO A 141 5.57 -20.24 21.13
N LYS A 142 5.99 -20.64 22.34
CA LYS A 142 7.20 -21.45 22.55
C LYS A 142 7.00 -22.93 22.24
N ARG A 143 5.77 -23.36 21.93
CA ARG A 143 5.43 -24.76 21.66
C ARG A 143 5.19 -24.98 20.15
N PRO A 144 5.48 -26.18 19.61
CA PRO A 144 5.19 -26.50 18.21
C PRO A 144 3.72 -26.24 17.84
N ILE A 145 3.43 -25.88 16.59
CA ILE A 145 2.06 -25.60 16.10
C ILE A 145 1.11 -26.75 16.44
N GLY A 146 1.51 -27.98 16.13
CA GLY A 146 0.82 -29.21 16.53
C GLY A 146 1.83 -30.24 17.04
N SER A 147 1.45 -31.02 18.05
CA SER A 147 2.18 -32.20 18.48
C SER A 147 1.19 -33.35 18.43
N PHE A 148 1.46 -34.32 17.57
CA PHE A 148 0.55 -35.41 17.27
C PHE A 148 1.29 -36.74 17.41
N ILE A 149 0.59 -37.72 17.97
CA ILE A 149 1.02 -39.12 17.93
C ILE A 149 -0.05 -39.83 17.11
N PHE A 150 0.33 -40.32 15.94
CA PHE A 150 -0.55 -41.14 15.12
C PHE A 150 -0.39 -42.59 15.58
N LEU A 151 -1.49 -43.16 16.06
CA LEU A 151 -1.56 -44.54 16.53
C LEU A 151 -2.39 -45.34 15.53
N GLY A 152 -1.87 -46.47 15.12
CA GLY A 152 -2.56 -47.47 14.31
C GLY A 152 -1.71 -48.72 14.21
N PRO A 153 -2.30 -49.89 13.89
CA PRO A 153 -1.56 -50.95 13.22
C PRO A 153 -1.16 -50.52 11.80
#